data_AF-A0A3D3FFU6-F1
#
_entry.id   AF-A0A3D3FFU6-F1
#
_cell.length_a   1.000
_cell.length_b   1.000
_cell.length_c   1.000
_cell.angle_alpha   90.00
_cell.angle_beta   90.00
_cell.angle_gamma   90.00
#
_symmetry.space_group_name_H-M   'P 1'
#
loop_
_entity.id
_entity.type
_entity.pdbx_description
1 polymer ?
#
loop_
_entity_poly.entity_id
_entity_poly.type
_entity_poly.pdbx_seq_one_letter_code
_entity_poly.pdbx_strand_id
1 'polypeptide(L)'
;YAGKIRWHWRPQQKIISGSHVIKKQKYLPYKDAEISDGLQEAIIPPELFQKAQEYLSQYAPVPIGQNKVLQNPLAGILICGQCGHHLIRHKDRKNDMLLCPKSDCPNVSSVLSYVEERLLEALEKWLSQYTIHIKSGLLDSSANTLQGSKSAIKKM
;
A
#
# COMPACT_ATOMS: atom_id res chain seq x y z
N TYR A 1 28.29 1.83 10.08
CA TYR A 1 28.06 2.84 11.14
C TYR A 1 29.00 4.01 10.89
N ALA A 2 28.51 5.26 10.92
CA ALA A 2 29.27 6.46 10.55
C ALA A 2 29.67 7.35 11.74
N GLY A 3 29.72 6.79 12.96
CA GLY A 3 30.10 7.56 14.16
C GLY A 3 29.05 8.56 14.64
N LYS A 4 27.82 8.54 14.08
CA LYS A 4 26.73 9.45 14.47
C LYS A 4 25.65 8.73 15.27
N ILE A 5 25.06 9.43 16.23
CA ILE A 5 23.97 8.95 17.08
C ILE A 5 22.70 9.72 16.73
N ARG A 6 21.61 8.98 16.51
CA ARG A 6 20.28 9.56 16.28
C ARG A 6 19.51 9.59 17.61
N TRP A 7 19.31 10.79 18.15
CA TRP A 7 18.56 11.05 19.36
C TRP A 7 17.15 11.57 19.07
N HIS A 8 16.28 11.50 20.07
CA HIS A 8 14.89 12.00 20.05
C HIS A 8 14.01 11.60 18.85
N TRP A 9 14.35 10.57 18.08
CA TRP A 9 13.60 10.18 16.86
C TRP A 9 12.26 9.46 17.11
N ARG A 10 11.98 9.10 18.37
CA ARG A 10 10.71 8.51 18.83
C ARG A 10 10.16 9.27 20.04
N PRO A 11 9.82 10.57 19.91
CA PRO A 11 9.27 11.33 21.01
C PRO A 11 7.93 10.75 21.45
N GLN A 12 7.69 10.80 22.76
CA GLN A 12 6.40 10.46 23.32
C GLN A 12 5.50 11.70 23.35
N GLN A 13 4.47 11.71 22.52
CA GLN A 13 3.49 12.78 22.47
C GLN A 13 2.28 12.39 23.34
N LYS A 14 1.82 13.34 24.17
CA LYS A 14 0.57 13.18 24.92
C LYS A 14 -0.57 13.67 24.04
N ILE A 15 -1.51 12.78 23.74
CA ILE A 15 -2.71 13.08 22.97
C ILE A 15 -3.90 12.97 23.91
N ILE A 16 -4.71 14.01 23.97
CA ILE A 16 -5.96 14.01 24.74
C ILE A 16 -7.02 13.37 23.85
N SER A 17 -7.60 12.26 24.31
CA SER A 17 -8.70 11.57 23.63
C SER A 17 -9.88 11.50 24.58
N GLY A 18 -10.82 12.43 24.45
CA GLY A 18 -11.91 12.61 25.41
C GLY A 18 -11.38 13.06 26.77
N SER A 19 -11.73 12.33 27.84
CA SER A 19 -11.29 12.60 29.22
C SER A 19 -9.95 11.97 29.61
N HIS A 20 -9.34 11.17 28.72
CA HIS A 20 -8.12 10.44 29.02
C HIS A 20 -6.90 10.99 28.26
N VAL A 21 -5.76 11.05 28.94
CA VAL A 21 -4.47 11.40 28.33
C VAL A 21 -3.76 10.13 27.90
N ILE A 22 -3.65 9.93 26.58
CA ILE A 22 -2.97 8.78 26.00
C ILE A 22 -1.55 9.19 25.59
N LYS A 23 -0.56 8.39 25.96
CA LYS A 23 0.84 8.55 25.51
C LYS A 23 1.04 7.76 24.21
N LYS A 24 1.36 8.44 23.11
CA LYS A 24 1.65 7.79 21.82
C LYS A 24 3.07 8.13 21.38
N GLN A 25 3.83 7.12 20.96
CA GLN A 25 5.11 7.34 20.29
C GLN A 25 4.86 7.56 18.80
N LYS A 26 5.44 8.61 18.23
CA LYS A 26 5.44 8.86 16.78
C LYS A 26 6.89 8.86 16.29
N TYR A 27 7.14 8.27 15.13
CA TYR A 27 8.44 8.38 14.48
C TYR A 27 8.58 9.79 13.87
N LEU A 28 9.64 10.50 14.22
CA LEU A 28 10.00 11.74 13.54
C LEU A 28 10.67 11.43 12.20
N PRO A 29 10.42 12.24 11.16
CA PRO A 29 11.23 12.25 9.96
C PRO A 29 12.71 12.41 10.31
N TYR A 30 13.60 11.83 9.50
CA TYR A 30 15.05 11.91 9.73
C TYR A 30 15.55 13.36 9.86
N LYS A 31 14.94 14.30 9.12
CA LYS A 31 15.26 15.73 9.16
C LYS A 31 14.99 16.40 10.51
N ASP A 32 14.05 15.87 11.28
CA ASP A 32 13.59 16.45 12.55
C ASP A 32 14.23 15.74 13.75
N ALA A 33 15.00 14.67 13.51
CA ALA A 33 15.71 13.95 14.55
C ALA A 33 17.03 14.65 14.88
N GLU A 34 17.35 14.73 16.17
CA GLU A 34 18.64 15.26 16.63
C GLU A 34 19.74 14.25 16.29
N ILE A 35 20.74 14.70 15.53
CA ILE A 35 21.89 13.86 15.15
C ILE A 35 23.14 14.49 15.74
N SER A 36 23.80 13.76 16.64
CA SER A 36 25.04 14.17 17.28
C SER A 36 26.18 13.21 16.93
N ASP A 37 27.41 13.69 17.06
CA ASP A 37 28.59 12.84 16.93
C ASP A 37 28.73 11.95 18.18
N GLY A 38 28.94 10.65 17.95
CA GLY A 38 29.17 9.68 19.01
C GLY A 38 30.62 9.67 19.47
N LEU A 39 30.86 9.08 20.64
CA LEU A 39 32.21 8.89 21.18
C LEU A 39 33.01 7.81 20.43
N GLN A 40 32.34 6.95 19.66
CA GLN A 40 32.96 5.86 18.93
C GLN A 40 33.40 6.31 17.53
N GLU A 41 34.58 5.88 17.13
CA GLU A 41 35.11 6.11 15.80
C GLU A 41 34.20 5.52 14.72
N ALA A 42 34.12 6.22 13.58
CA ALA A 42 33.31 5.78 12.46
C ALA A 42 33.93 4.54 11.80
N ILE A 43 33.15 3.45 11.71
CA ILE A 43 33.57 2.22 11.02
C ILE A 43 33.68 2.44 9.51
N ILE A 44 32.86 3.35 8.96
CA ILE A 44 32.74 3.61 7.53
C ILE A 44 32.83 5.13 7.29
N PRO A 45 33.49 5.59 6.21
CA PRO A 45 33.53 7.00 5.85
C PRO A 45 32.13 7.61 5.70
N PRO A 46 31.93 8.89 6.09
CA PRO A 46 30.61 9.53 6.06
C PRO A 46 30.03 9.60 4.64
N GLU A 47 30.87 9.77 3.61
CA GLU A 47 30.46 9.81 2.21
C GLU A 47 29.87 8.47 1.74
N LEU A 48 30.49 7.35 2.12
CA LEU A 48 30.01 6.01 1.77
C LEU A 48 28.68 5.72 2.48
N PHE A 49 28.56 6.14 3.74
CA PHE A 49 27.32 6.03 4.49
C PHE A 49 26.20 6.85 3.85
N GLN A 50 26.48 8.09 3.42
CA GLN A 50 25.48 8.94 2.77
C GLN A 50 25.03 8.35 1.44
N LYS A 51 25.94 7.90 0.58
CA LYS A 51 25.59 7.20 -0.67
C LYS A 51 24.70 5.99 -0.42
N ALA A 52 25.00 5.19 0.62
CA ALA A 52 24.15 4.06 0.99
C ALA A 52 22.74 4.49 1.43
N GLN A 53 22.61 5.58 2.19
CA GLN A 53 21.30 6.14 2.57
C GLN A 53 20.53 6.67 1.35
N GLU A 54 21.21 7.32 0.41
CA GLU A 54 20.61 7.79 -0.85
C GLU A 54 20.01 6.62 -1.64
N TYR A 55 20.76 5.54 -1.84
CA TYR A 55 20.22 4.32 -2.47
C TYR A 55 19.01 3.78 -1.71
N LEU A 56 19.08 3.65 -0.38
CA LEU A 56 17.95 3.17 0.43
C LEU A 56 16.71 4.06 0.31
N SER A 57 16.88 5.39 0.20
CA SER A 57 15.77 6.33 0.06
C SER A 57 15.06 6.27 -1.29
N GLN A 58 15.78 5.87 -2.34
CA GLN A 58 15.20 5.69 -3.68
C GLN A 58 14.31 4.45 -3.75
N TYR A 59 14.60 3.43 -2.94
CA TYR A 59 13.79 2.22 -2.86
C TYR A 59 12.73 2.36 -1.75
N ALA A 60 11.50 2.73 -2.13
CA ALA A 60 10.38 2.59 -1.23
C ALA A 60 10.22 1.11 -0.84
N PRO A 61 10.04 0.77 0.45
CA PRO A 61 9.80 -0.61 0.86
C PRO A 61 8.52 -1.08 0.18
N VAL A 62 8.67 -1.99 -0.77
CA VAL A 62 7.54 -2.64 -1.42
C VAL A 62 6.77 -3.41 -0.34
N PRO A 63 5.43 -3.41 -0.33
CA PRO A 63 4.63 -4.14 0.67
C PRO A 63 4.85 -5.66 0.64
N ILE A 64 5.62 -6.18 -0.31
CA ILE A 64 6.07 -7.56 -0.40
C ILE A 64 7.59 -7.63 -0.17
N GLY A 65 8.03 -8.66 0.56
CA GLY A 65 9.47 -8.97 0.63
C GLY A 65 9.99 -9.34 -0.77
N GLN A 66 11.25 -9.03 -1.07
CA GLN A 66 11.86 -9.22 -2.40
C GLN A 66 11.68 -10.65 -2.96
N ASN A 67 11.61 -11.66 -2.07
CA ASN A 67 11.47 -13.08 -2.43
C ASN A 67 10.02 -13.61 -2.33
N LYS A 68 9.01 -12.75 -2.16
CA LYS A 68 7.62 -13.17 -2.00
C LYS A 68 6.78 -12.72 -3.19
N VAL A 69 5.99 -13.64 -3.72
CA VAL A 69 5.01 -13.35 -4.78
C VAL A 69 3.71 -12.88 -4.14
N LEU A 70 3.09 -11.84 -4.72
CA LEU A 70 1.78 -11.38 -4.29
C LEU A 70 0.73 -12.47 -4.55
N GLN A 71 0.07 -12.92 -3.49
CA GLN A 71 -0.92 -13.99 -3.56
C GLN A 71 -2.36 -13.47 -3.64
N ASN A 72 -2.64 -12.28 -3.11
CA ASN A 72 -3.99 -11.72 -3.17
C ASN A 72 -4.11 -10.80 -4.41
N PRO A 73 -4.93 -11.16 -5.41
CA PRO A 73 -5.11 -10.33 -6.62
C PRO A 73 -5.70 -8.95 -6.30
N LEU A 74 -6.46 -8.85 -5.20
CA LEU A 74 -7.14 -7.63 -4.76
C LEU A 74 -6.43 -6.92 -3.61
N ALA A 75 -5.13 -7.21 -3.41
CA ALA A 75 -4.33 -6.59 -2.36
C ALA A 75 -4.23 -5.07 -2.54
N GLY A 76 -4.46 -4.32 -1.46
CA GLY A 76 -4.36 -2.86 -1.46
C GLY A 76 -5.55 -2.12 -2.09
N ILE A 77 -6.45 -2.83 -2.79
CA ILE A 77 -7.65 -2.23 -3.39
C ILE A 77 -8.86 -2.43 -2.47
N LEU A 78 -9.05 -3.64 -1.95
CA LEU A 78 -10.19 -3.92 -1.08
C LEU A 78 -9.99 -3.39 0.33
N ILE A 79 -10.95 -2.59 0.78
CA ILE A 79 -10.98 -1.96 2.09
C ILE A 79 -12.25 -2.38 2.82
N CYS A 80 -12.13 -2.68 4.11
CA CYS A 80 -13.27 -2.97 4.96
C CYS A 80 -14.10 -1.70 5.19
N GLY A 81 -15.38 -1.72 4.81
CA GLY A 81 -16.29 -0.57 5.02
C GLY A 81 -16.57 -0.23 6.49
N GLN A 82 -16.30 -1.16 7.43
CA GLN A 82 -16.53 -0.97 8.86
C GLN A 82 -15.33 -0.32 9.58
N CYS A 83 -14.10 -0.75 9.26
CA CYS A 83 -12.90 -0.33 10.00
C CYS A 83 -11.82 0.35 9.14
N GLY A 84 -12.02 0.47 7.82
CA GLY A 84 -11.09 1.13 6.90
C GLY A 84 -9.76 0.41 6.68
N HIS A 85 -9.58 -0.82 7.19
CA HIS A 85 -8.36 -1.60 6.95
C HIS A 85 -8.45 -2.38 5.63
N HIS A 86 -7.31 -2.59 4.99
CA HIS A 86 -7.23 -3.45 3.81
C HIS A 86 -7.54 -4.91 4.17
N LEU A 87 -8.32 -5.58 3.32
CA LEU A 87 -8.63 -7.00 3.48
C LEU A 87 -7.42 -7.86 3.10
N ILE A 88 -7.26 -8.99 3.80
CA ILE A 88 -6.14 -9.93 3.62
C ILE A 88 -6.69 -11.27 3.12
N ARG A 89 -5.93 -11.93 2.23
CA ARG A 89 -6.19 -13.31 1.82
C ARG A 89 -5.74 -14.28 2.91
N HIS A 90 -6.64 -15.14 3.35
CA HIS A 90 -6.38 -16.28 4.20
C HIS A 90 -6.53 -17.57 3.39
N LYS A 91 -5.46 -18.35 3.34
CA LYS A 91 -5.45 -19.64 2.65
C LYS A 91 -6.17 -20.68 3.51
N ASP A 92 -7.27 -21.21 3.02
CA ASP A 92 -7.95 -22.37 3.61
C ASP A 92 -7.79 -23.61 2.69
N ARG A 93 -8.09 -24.80 3.22
CA ARG A 93 -7.98 -26.06 2.49
C ARG A 93 -8.98 -26.19 1.33
N LYS A 94 -10.15 -25.56 1.48
CA LYS A 94 -11.22 -25.63 0.48
C LYS A 94 -11.14 -24.47 -0.50
N ASN A 95 -11.26 -23.23 0.01
CA ASN A 95 -11.25 -22.03 -0.81
C ASN A 95 -10.49 -20.91 -0.12
N ASP A 96 -9.79 -20.07 -0.87
CA ASP A 96 -9.19 -18.86 -0.32
C ASP A 96 -10.27 -17.89 0.18
N MET A 97 -10.04 -17.32 1.35
CA MET A 97 -10.98 -16.39 2.01
C MET A 97 -10.37 -14.99 2.09
N LEU A 98 -11.20 -13.97 1.98
CA LEU A 98 -10.89 -12.59 2.32
C LEU A 98 -11.39 -12.28 3.72
N LEU A 99 -10.49 -11.77 4.57
CA LEU A 99 -10.79 -11.42 5.95
C LEU A 99 -10.31 -10.01 6.30
N CYS A 100 -10.98 -9.42 7.27
CA CYS A 100 -10.51 -8.22 7.92
C CYS A 100 -9.39 -8.61 8.92
N PRO A 101 -8.22 -7.95 8.91
CA PRO A 101 -7.15 -8.26 9.86
C PRO A 101 -7.50 -7.90 11.31
N LYS A 102 -8.51 -7.05 11.53
CA LYS A 102 -8.89 -6.58 12.86
C LYS A 102 -9.87 -7.56 13.50
N SER A 103 -9.45 -8.23 14.57
CA SER A 103 -10.27 -9.21 15.30
C SER A 103 -11.57 -8.64 15.87
N ASP A 104 -11.57 -7.36 16.27
CA ASP A 104 -12.74 -6.70 16.87
C ASP A 104 -13.73 -6.14 15.83
N CYS A 105 -13.48 -6.36 14.54
CA CYS A 105 -14.34 -5.84 13.48
C CYS A 105 -15.49 -6.83 13.19
N PRO A 106 -16.77 -6.40 13.20
CA PRO A 106 -17.91 -7.27 12.93
C PRO A 106 -18.06 -7.65 11.43
N ASN A 107 -17.07 -7.31 10.59
CA ASN A 107 -17.12 -7.55 9.16
C ASN A 107 -16.99 -9.05 8.84
N VAL A 108 -17.99 -9.60 8.16
CA VAL A 108 -18.03 -11.02 7.79
C VAL A 108 -16.99 -11.32 6.71
N SER A 109 -16.26 -12.43 6.85
CA SER A 109 -15.33 -12.91 5.83
C SER A 109 -16.08 -13.44 4.60
N SER A 110 -15.42 -13.45 3.46
CA SER A 110 -16.02 -13.89 2.19
C SER A 110 -15.04 -14.73 1.40
N VAL A 111 -15.55 -15.61 0.53
CA VAL A 111 -14.70 -16.39 -0.38
C VAL A 111 -14.11 -15.46 -1.43
N LEU A 112 -12.80 -15.57 -1.70
CA LEU A 112 -12.08 -14.71 -2.64
C LEU A 112 -12.70 -14.76 -4.05
N SER A 113 -12.99 -15.97 -4.56
CA SER A 113 -13.53 -16.17 -5.91
C SER A 113 -14.87 -15.47 -6.11
N TYR A 114 -15.78 -15.55 -5.14
CA TYR A 114 -17.08 -14.89 -5.23
C TYR A 114 -16.95 -13.36 -5.27
N VAL A 115 -15.99 -12.81 -4.52
CA VAL A 115 -15.73 -11.37 -4.55
C VAL A 115 -15.16 -10.95 -5.91
N GLU A 116 -14.24 -11.72 -6.47
CA GLU A 116 -13.70 -11.48 -7.82
C GLU A 116 -14.78 -11.53 -8.89
N GLU A 117 -15.60 -12.58 -8.91
CA GLU A 117 -16.68 -12.75 -9.89
C GLU A 117 -17.65 -11.55 -9.84
N ARG A 118 -18.10 -11.18 -8.64
CA ARG A 118 -19.00 -10.04 -8.47
C ARG A 118 -18.35 -8.70 -8.82
N LEU A 119 -17.06 -8.56 -8.57
CA LEU A 119 -16.31 -7.35 -8.95
C LEU A 119 -16.23 -7.23 -10.47
N LEU A 120 -15.91 -8.32 -11.17
CA LEU A 120 -15.85 -8.37 -12.62
C LEU A 120 -17.23 -8.07 -13.25
N GLU A 121 -18.29 -8.69 -12.75
CA GLU A 121 -19.66 -8.40 -13.20
C GLU A 121 -20.04 -6.93 -13.01
N ALA A 122 -19.67 -6.34 -11.88
CA ALA A 122 -19.93 -4.93 -11.59
C ALA A 122 -19.14 -4.01 -12.53
N LEU A 123 -17.87 -4.32 -12.79
CA LEU A 123 -17.02 -3.57 -13.72
C LEU A 123 -17.55 -3.65 -15.16
N GLU A 124 -17.99 -4.82 -15.61
CA GLU A 124 -18.60 -4.97 -16.95
C GLU A 124 -19.85 -4.11 -17.11
N LYS A 125 -20.74 -4.15 -16.13
CA LYS A 125 -21.95 -3.31 -16.12
C LYS A 125 -21.59 -1.82 -16.11
N TRP A 126 -20.64 -1.43 -15.28
CA TRP A 126 -20.19 -0.04 -15.19
C TRP A 126 -19.58 0.45 -16.52
N LEU A 127 -18.70 -0.33 -17.13
CA LEU A 127 -18.08 -0.01 -18.42
C LEU A 127 -19.11 0.06 -19.56
N SER A 128 -20.15 -0.78 -19.53
CA SER A 128 -21.21 -0.74 -20.55
C SER A 128 -22.00 0.58 -20.58
N GLN A 129 -22.04 1.30 -19.46
CA GLN A 129 -22.72 2.58 -19.32
C GLN A 129 -21.77 3.77 -19.50
N TYR A 130 -20.46 3.51 -19.58
CA TYR A 130 -19.45 4.55 -19.63
C TYR A 130 -19.36 5.14 -21.05
N THR A 131 -19.71 6.41 -21.20
CA THR A 131 -19.60 7.15 -22.46
C THR A 131 -18.37 8.06 -22.43
N ILE A 132 -17.47 7.88 -23.39
CA ILE A 132 -16.23 8.66 -23.47
C ILE A 132 -16.45 9.86 -24.39
N HIS A 133 -16.41 11.06 -23.82
CA HIS A 133 -16.40 12.30 -24.59
C HIS A 133 -14.95 12.68 -24.92
N ILE A 134 -14.51 12.31 -26.11
CA ILE A 134 -13.18 12.67 -26.61
C ILE A 134 -13.25 14.11 -27.14
N LYS A 135 -12.45 15.02 -26.57
CA LYS A 135 -12.25 16.35 -27.16
C LYS A 135 -11.39 16.21 -28.42
N SER A 136 -11.99 16.47 -29.56
CA SER A 136 -11.40 16.40 -30.90
C SER A 136 -10.32 17.48 -31.09
N GLY A 137 -9.10 17.20 -30.62
CA GLY A 137 -7.92 18.02 -30.90
C GLY A 137 -6.63 17.24 -31.15
N LEU A 138 -6.64 15.91 -31.04
CA LEU A 138 -5.43 15.07 -31.06
C LEU A 138 -5.63 13.69 -31.70
N LEU A 139 -6.55 13.53 -32.65
CA LEU A 139 -6.72 12.26 -33.36
C LEU A 139 -6.52 12.47 -34.86
N ASP A 140 -5.32 12.13 -35.33
CA ASP A 140 -5.10 11.76 -36.72
C ASP A 140 -5.96 10.54 -37.06
N SER A 141 -6.51 10.61 -38.26
CA SER A 141 -7.63 9.81 -38.71
C SER A 141 -7.19 8.41 -39.12
N SER A 142 -7.40 7.44 -38.22
CA SER A 142 -7.71 6.06 -38.63
C SER A 142 -8.27 5.23 -37.48
N ALA A 143 -9.44 4.64 -37.75
CA ALA A 143 -10.12 3.54 -37.03
C ALA A 143 -11.07 3.90 -35.86
N ASN A 144 -12.32 4.17 -36.26
CA ASN A 144 -13.58 3.56 -35.78
C ASN A 144 -13.80 3.31 -34.28
N THR A 145 -14.88 3.93 -33.77
CA THR A 145 -15.74 3.48 -32.67
C THR A 145 -15.09 2.49 -31.69
N LEU A 146 -14.36 3.01 -30.71
CA LEU A 146 -13.89 2.22 -29.57
C LEU A 146 -15.08 1.92 -28.65
N GLN A 147 -15.92 0.96 -29.02
CA GLN A 147 -16.67 0.19 -28.04
C GLN A 147 -15.62 -0.53 -27.20
N GLY A 148 -15.59 -0.26 -25.88
CA GLY A 148 -14.60 -0.80 -24.95
C GLY A 148 -14.23 -2.24 -25.29
N SER A 149 -13.03 -2.43 -25.84
CA SER A 149 -12.63 -3.66 -26.50
C SER A 149 -12.62 -4.82 -25.50
N LYS A 150 -13.56 -5.75 -25.63
CA LYS A 150 -13.63 -7.03 -24.90
C LYS A 150 -12.48 -8.01 -25.26
N SER A 151 -11.36 -7.54 -25.81
CA SER A 151 -10.40 -8.41 -26.51
C SER A 151 -9.19 -8.88 -25.69
N ALA A 152 -9.10 -8.61 -24.38
CA ALA A 152 -7.87 -8.88 -23.62
C ALA A 152 -7.98 -9.84 -22.42
N ILE A 153 -9.08 -10.62 -22.29
CA ILE A 153 -9.16 -11.68 -21.28
C ILE A 153 -9.17 -13.03 -22.00
N LYS A 154 -8.02 -13.43 -22.53
CA LYS A 154 -7.79 -14.81 -22.97
C LYS A 154 -7.13 -15.55 -21.81
N LYS A 155 -7.89 -16.48 -21.24
CA LYS A 155 -7.53 -17.50 -20.23
C LYS A 155 -6.03 -17.66 -19.95
N MET A 156 -5.65 -17.49 -18.69
CA MET A 156 -4.60 -18.27 -18.01
C MET A 156 -5.14 -18.72 -16.65
#